data_AF-A0AAN9ANL1-F1
#
_entry.id   AF-A0AAN9ANL1-F1
#
_cell.length_a   1.000
_cell.length_b   1.000
_cell.length_c   1.000
_cell.angle_alpha   90.00
_cell.angle_beta   90.00
_cell.angle_gamma   90.00
#
_symmetry.space_group_name_H-M   'P 1'
#
loop_
_entity.id
_entity.type
_entity.pdbx_description
1 polymer ?
#
loop_
_entity_poly.entity_id
_entity_poly.type
_entity_poly.pdbx_seq_one_letter_code
_entity_poly.pdbx_strand_id
1 'polypeptide(L)'
;MEVPVPYQQALNGLVQNASATITIKGIAQHIKGDDHQTFTIEWRDEQEALMAQRVPIRFTARFQGGALVANFILIQCRENDQTMTLLETENGHGITKAQVFEVVFNVSQETIEVVVNGQLLGNFRRIAQRPTTQYLGVTGDRLTLFRPEVEIWPAEGVPGHVA
;
A
#
# COMPACT_ATOMS: atom_id res chain seq x y z
N MET A 1 -13.37 0.15 12.02
CA MET A 1 -13.07 -1.02 12.87
C MET A 1 -11.57 -1.25 12.82
N GLU A 2 -10.91 -1.39 13.97
CA GLU A 2 -9.48 -1.72 14.04
C GLU A 2 -9.23 -3.18 13.70
N VAL A 3 -8.07 -3.47 13.12
CA VAL A 3 -7.63 -4.83 12.76
C VAL A 3 -6.19 -5.06 13.25
N PRO A 4 -5.83 -6.31 13.60
CA PRO A 4 -4.47 -6.61 14.06
C PRO A 4 -3.44 -6.47 12.94
N VAL A 5 -2.21 -6.09 13.31
CA VAL A 5 -1.02 -6.07 12.45
C VAL A 5 -0.07 -7.18 12.93
N PRO A 6 0.47 -8.05 12.05
CA PRO A 6 0.36 -8.03 10.59
C PRO A 6 -1.08 -8.31 10.11
N TYR A 7 -1.50 -7.56 9.09
CA TYR A 7 -2.81 -7.70 8.46
C TYR A 7 -2.67 -8.30 7.07
N GLN A 8 -3.63 -9.12 6.69
CA GLN A 8 -3.73 -9.66 5.34
C GLN A 8 -5.19 -9.78 4.91
N GLN A 9 -5.44 -9.44 3.64
CA GLN A 9 -6.73 -9.59 2.99
C GLN A 9 -6.55 -10.20 1.61
N ALA A 10 -7.35 -11.22 1.31
CA ALA A 10 -7.45 -11.73 -0.05
C ALA A 10 -8.20 -10.72 -0.93
N LEU A 11 -7.61 -10.40 -2.07
CA LEU A 11 -8.18 -9.58 -3.13
C LEU A 11 -8.88 -10.42 -4.19
N ASN A 12 -8.84 -11.77 -4.11
CA ASN A 12 -9.61 -12.71 -4.94
C ASN A 12 -9.63 -12.42 -6.46
N GLY A 13 -8.54 -11.90 -7.02
CA GLY A 13 -8.48 -11.53 -8.43
C GLY A 13 -9.32 -10.31 -8.82
N LEU A 14 -9.84 -9.55 -7.84
CA LEU A 14 -10.70 -8.40 -8.07
C LEU A 14 -9.94 -7.24 -8.76
N VAL A 15 -8.62 -7.16 -8.61
CA VAL A 15 -7.75 -6.14 -9.23
C VAL A 15 -7.17 -6.61 -10.58
N GLN A 16 -7.72 -7.70 -11.14
CA GLN A 16 -7.21 -8.30 -12.37
C GLN A 16 -7.75 -7.64 -13.63
N ASN A 17 -9.06 -7.39 -13.67
CA ASN A 17 -9.74 -6.94 -14.89
C ASN A 17 -10.50 -5.62 -14.70
N ALA A 18 -10.33 -4.99 -13.54
CA ALA A 18 -11.08 -3.84 -13.11
C ALA A 18 -10.13 -2.77 -12.59
N SER A 19 -10.57 -1.52 -12.67
CA SER A 19 -9.93 -0.46 -11.90
C SER A 19 -10.33 -0.64 -10.44
N ALA A 20 -9.44 -0.35 -9.51
CA ALA A 20 -9.73 -0.48 -8.09
C ALA A 20 -9.14 0.69 -7.31
N THR A 21 -9.86 1.11 -6.27
CA THR A 21 -9.37 2.03 -5.27
C THR A 21 -9.20 1.25 -3.97
N ILE A 22 -7.97 1.22 -3.46
CA ILE A 22 -7.66 0.61 -2.17
C ILE A 22 -7.26 1.71 -1.20
N THR A 23 -8.04 1.89 -0.15
CA THR A 23 -7.85 2.91 0.87
C THR A 23 -7.40 2.27 2.17
N ILE A 24 -6.27 2.72 2.69
CA ILE A 24 -5.66 2.20 3.91
C ILE A 24 -5.48 3.34 4.89
N LYS A 25 -6.07 3.19 6.07
CA LYS A 25 -6.00 4.18 7.14
C LYS A 25 -5.43 3.57 8.39
N GLY A 26 -4.63 4.33 9.12
CA GLY A 26 -4.06 3.86 10.36
C GLY A 26 -3.40 4.98 11.16
N ILE A 27 -2.81 4.60 12.29
CA ILE A 27 -2.06 5.49 13.18
C ILE A 27 -0.73 4.82 13.48
N ALA A 28 0.37 5.44 13.05
CA ALA A 28 1.70 5.10 13.55
C ALA A 28 1.81 5.60 14.99
N GLN A 29 1.99 4.71 15.97
CA GLN A 29 1.99 5.12 17.38
C GLN A 29 3.24 5.94 17.73
N HIS A 30 3.07 6.94 18.58
CA HIS A 30 4.20 7.68 19.14
C HIS A 30 4.62 7.06 20.47
N ILE A 31 5.83 6.49 20.49
CA ILE A 31 6.48 6.00 21.71
C ILE A 31 7.74 6.83 21.94
N LYS A 32 7.85 7.44 23.12
CA LYS A 32 9.02 8.24 23.49
C LYS A 32 10.27 7.35 23.52
N GLY A 33 11.33 7.77 22.84
CA GLY A 33 12.59 7.02 22.72
C GLY A 33 12.58 5.95 21.63
N ASP A 34 11.53 5.87 20.81
CA ASP A 34 11.53 5.03 19.62
C ASP A 34 12.15 5.79 18.44
N ASP A 35 13.42 5.47 18.20
CA ASP A 35 14.25 6.11 17.18
C ASP A 35 14.02 5.54 15.78
N HIS A 36 13.36 4.38 15.67
CA HIS A 36 13.17 3.68 14.40
C HIS A 36 11.81 2.98 14.33
N GLN A 37 10.90 3.57 13.55
CA GLN A 37 9.61 2.95 13.24
C GLN A 37 9.45 2.81 11.73
N THR A 38 8.91 1.69 11.28
CA THR A 38 8.60 1.46 9.87
C THR A 38 7.30 0.71 9.75
N PHE A 39 6.51 1.07 8.74
CA PHE A 39 5.44 0.21 8.27
C PHE A 39 5.49 0.07 6.76
N THR A 40 4.93 -1.04 6.29
CA THR A 40 4.93 -1.44 4.91
C THR A 40 3.53 -1.89 4.50
N ILE A 41 3.10 -1.44 3.34
CA ILE A 41 1.91 -1.92 2.65
C ILE A 41 2.39 -2.61 1.38
N GLU A 42 1.96 -3.84 1.17
CA GLU A 42 2.40 -4.65 0.04
C GLU A 42 1.25 -5.33 -0.66
N TRP A 43 1.38 -5.40 -1.96
CA TRP A 43 0.51 -6.19 -2.82
C TRP A 43 1.29 -7.44 -3.20
N ARG A 44 0.72 -8.62 -2.97
CA ARG A 44 1.44 -9.88 -3.12
C ARG A 44 0.63 -10.88 -3.92
N ASP A 45 1.35 -11.69 -4.68
CA ASP A 45 0.78 -12.81 -5.43
C ASP A 45 0.65 -14.07 -4.56
N GLU A 46 1.39 -14.11 -3.45
CA GLU A 46 1.45 -15.24 -2.52
C GLU A 46 0.97 -14.83 -1.12
N GLN A 47 0.45 -15.82 -0.41
CA GLN A 47 -0.04 -15.64 0.96
C GLN A 47 1.11 -15.31 1.93
N GLU A 48 2.29 -15.87 1.74
CA GLU A 48 3.43 -15.65 2.63
C GLU A 48 4.33 -14.50 2.15
N ALA A 49 4.55 -13.52 3.04
CA ALA A 49 5.36 -12.33 2.77
C ALA A 49 6.79 -12.65 2.31
N LEU A 50 7.38 -13.70 2.90
CA LEU A 50 8.77 -14.09 2.66
C LEU A 50 8.95 -14.88 1.37
N MET A 51 7.88 -15.56 0.92
CA MET A 51 7.92 -16.36 -0.29
C MET A 51 7.52 -15.57 -1.53
N ALA A 52 6.82 -14.44 -1.36
CA ALA A 52 6.36 -13.58 -2.45
C ALA A 52 7.51 -13.16 -3.39
N GLN A 53 7.64 -13.89 -4.50
CA GLN A 53 8.57 -13.60 -5.59
C GLN A 53 8.13 -12.37 -6.39
N ARG A 54 6.87 -11.96 -6.21
CA ARG A 54 6.22 -10.87 -6.91
C ARG A 54 5.48 -9.97 -5.95
N VAL A 55 5.91 -8.71 -5.95
CA VAL A 55 5.31 -7.62 -5.17
C VAL A 55 5.12 -6.45 -6.13
N PRO A 56 3.95 -6.31 -6.77
CA PRO A 56 3.74 -5.28 -7.80
C PRO A 56 3.90 -3.86 -7.25
N ILE A 57 3.54 -3.66 -5.98
CA ILE A 57 3.83 -2.43 -5.26
C ILE A 57 4.08 -2.73 -3.78
N ARG A 58 5.14 -2.12 -3.27
CA ARG A 58 5.53 -2.05 -1.86
C ARG A 58 5.66 -0.57 -1.51
N PHE A 59 4.79 -0.10 -0.65
CA PHE A 59 4.89 1.21 -0.02
C PHE A 59 5.53 1.04 1.35
N THR A 60 6.60 1.80 1.63
CA THR A 60 7.25 1.83 2.94
C THR A 60 7.30 3.25 3.45
N ALA A 61 6.84 3.49 4.68
CA ALA A 61 7.09 4.75 5.39
C ALA A 61 7.99 4.49 6.59
N ARG A 62 9.02 5.33 6.77
CA ARG A 62 9.97 5.22 7.88
C ARG A 62 10.01 6.51 8.69
N PHE A 63 10.22 6.33 9.98
CA PHE A 63 10.50 7.38 10.96
C PHE A 63 11.85 7.04 11.58
N GLN A 64 12.84 7.90 11.40
CA GLN A 64 14.18 7.71 11.94
C GLN A 64 14.55 8.86 12.88
N GLY A 65 15.46 8.61 13.83
CA GLY A 65 16.00 9.62 14.73
C GLY A 65 14.93 10.31 15.60
N GLY A 66 13.87 9.56 15.96
CA GLY A 66 12.78 10.09 16.78
C GLY A 66 11.83 11.06 16.05
N ALA A 67 11.90 11.13 14.72
CA ALA A 67 11.04 12.02 13.93
C ALA A 67 9.54 11.75 14.18
N LEU A 68 8.78 12.85 14.34
CA LEU A 68 7.32 12.79 14.46
C LEU A 68 6.65 12.61 13.10
N VAL A 69 7.21 13.17 12.03
CA VAL A 69 6.75 12.98 10.65
C VAL A 69 7.63 11.93 10.01
N ALA A 70 7.07 11.05 9.19
CA ALA A 70 7.86 10.13 8.38
C ALA A 70 8.88 10.96 7.60
N ASN A 71 10.14 10.57 7.66
CA ASN A 71 11.22 11.29 6.98
C ASN A 71 11.66 10.55 5.72
N PHE A 72 11.00 9.44 5.39
CA PHE A 72 11.32 8.64 4.23
C PHE A 72 10.11 7.85 3.75
N ILE A 73 9.78 7.97 2.47
CA ILE A 73 8.84 7.10 1.76
C ILE A 73 9.56 6.43 0.60
N LEU A 74 9.35 5.13 0.47
CA LEU A 74 9.93 4.30 -0.57
C LEU A 74 8.84 3.46 -1.24
N ILE A 75 8.73 3.62 -2.56
CA ILE A 75 7.89 2.78 -3.42
C ILE A 75 8.80 1.86 -4.21
N GLN A 76 8.54 0.57 -4.08
CA GLN A 76 9.27 -0.48 -4.76
C GLN A 76 8.33 -1.44 -5.46
N CYS A 77 8.87 -2.18 -6.42
CA CYS A 77 8.26 -3.41 -6.89
C CYS A 77 9.31 -4.53 -6.85
N ARG A 78 8.85 -5.78 -6.73
CA ARG A 78 9.67 -6.98 -6.80
C ARG A 78 9.13 -7.90 -7.89
N GLU A 79 10.01 -8.37 -8.77
CA GLU A 79 9.69 -9.39 -9.77
C GLU A 79 10.85 -10.38 -9.90
N ASN A 80 10.56 -11.67 -9.72
CA ASN A 80 11.53 -12.77 -9.82
C ASN A 80 12.82 -12.49 -9.03
N ASP A 81 12.65 -12.13 -7.74
CA ASP A 81 13.73 -11.77 -6.80
C ASP A 81 14.51 -10.47 -7.08
N GLN A 82 14.19 -9.75 -8.14
CA GLN A 82 14.74 -8.41 -8.38
C GLN A 82 13.84 -7.35 -7.75
N THR A 83 14.44 -6.43 -6.98
CA THR A 83 13.74 -5.26 -6.43
C THR A 83 14.09 -4.03 -7.23
N MET A 84 13.08 -3.31 -7.71
CA MET A 84 13.23 -2.04 -8.41
C MET A 84 12.60 -0.93 -7.57
N THR A 85 13.35 0.15 -7.37
CA THR A 85 12.84 1.38 -6.74
C THR A 85 12.09 2.20 -7.78
N LEU A 86 10.82 2.49 -7.49
CA LEU A 86 9.96 3.33 -8.34
C LEU A 86 9.96 4.79 -7.87
N LEU A 87 10.07 5.00 -6.56
CA LEU A 87 10.19 6.32 -5.95
C LEU A 87 10.91 6.21 -4.61
N GLU A 88 11.78 7.18 -4.33
CA GLU A 88 12.40 7.39 -3.03
C GLU A 88 12.33 8.88 -2.70
N THR A 89 11.81 9.23 -1.52
CA THR A 89 11.66 10.63 -1.11
C THR A 89 11.87 10.81 0.38
N GLU A 90 12.55 11.88 0.76
CA GLU A 90 12.80 12.28 2.15
C GLU A 90 11.64 13.11 2.75
N ASN A 91 10.49 13.18 2.05
CA ASN A 91 9.28 13.81 2.54
C ASN A 91 8.25 12.75 2.90
N GLY A 92 7.78 12.72 4.15
CA GLY A 92 6.75 11.80 4.63
C GLY A 92 5.33 12.07 4.17
N HIS A 93 5.11 13.09 3.33
CA HIS A 93 3.78 13.43 2.78
C HIS A 93 2.70 13.53 3.88
N GLY A 94 3.06 14.17 4.99
CA GLY A 94 2.16 14.42 6.12
C GLY A 94 1.89 13.22 7.04
N ILE A 95 2.48 12.04 6.80
CA ILE A 95 2.33 10.90 7.72
C ILE A 95 3.02 11.24 9.05
N THR A 96 2.22 11.48 10.09
CA THR A 96 2.68 11.94 11.40
C THR A 96 2.31 10.93 12.48
N LYS A 97 3.23 10.61 13.39
CA LYS A 97 2.98 9.73 14.55
C LYS A 97 1.81 10.28 15.37
N ALA A 98 1.00 9.38 15.92
CA ALA A 98 -0.23 9.67 16.66
C ALA A 98 -1.32 10.42 15.87
N GLN A 99 -1.16 10.58 14.56
CA GLN A 99 -2.21 11.10 13.66
C GLN A 99 -2.68 10.00 12.72
N VAL A 100 -3.91 10.15 12.23
CA VAL A 100 -4.43 9.27 11.18
C VAL A 100 -3.73 9.60 9.88
N PHE A 101 -3.16 8.58 9.25
CA PHE A 101 -2.73 8.67 7.86
C PHE A 101 -3.76 7.98 6.95
N GLU A 102 -3.75 8.39 5.68
CA GLU A 102 -4.46 7.73 4.59
C GLU A 102 -3.48 7.47 3.44
N VAL A 103 -3.43 6.23 2.96
CA VAL A 103 -2.74 5.85 1.73
C VAL A 103 -3.78 5.27 0.79
N VAL A 104 -3.91 5.86 -0.39
CA VAL A 104 -4.84 5.42 -1.43
C VAL A 104 -4.05 4.92 -2.63
N PHE A 105 -4.38 3.72 -3.10
CA PHE A 105 -3.89 3.17 -4.36
C PHE A 105 -5.04 3.18 -5.37
N ASN A 106 -4.93 4.04 -6.37
CA ASN A 106 -5.83 4.05 -7.52
C ASN A 106 -5.18 3.22 -8.62
N VAL A 107 -5.75 2.07 -8.91
CA VAL A 107 -5.18 1.09 -9.83
C VAL A 107 -6.03 1.00 -11.08
N SER A 108 -5.37 1.15 -12.21
CA SER A 108 -5.93 0.95 -13.53
C SER A 108 -5.32 -0.29 -14.18
N GLN A 109 -5.66 -0.53 -15.44
CA GLN A 109 -5.02 -1.59 -16.23
C GLN A 109 -3.55 -1.27 -16.52
N GLU A 110 -3.19 0.01 -16.60
CA GLU A 110 -1.85 0.44 -17.06
C GLU A 110 -0.98 0.98 -15.94
N THR A 111 -1.59 1.53 -14.89
CA THR A 111 -0.89 2.31 -13.88
C THR A 111 -1.40 2.06 -12.46
N ILE A 112 -0.57 2.45 -11.51
CA ILE A 112 -0.88 2.53 -10.09
C ILE A 112 -0.53 3.96 -9.65
N GLU A 113 -1.56 4.72 -9.32
CA GLU A 113 -1.41 6.03 -8.68
C GLU A 113 -1.46 5.86 -7.16
N VAL A 114 -0.52 6.50 -6.47
CA VAL A 114 -0.41 6.47 -5.01
C VAL A 114 -0.63 7.88 -4.47
N VAL A 115 -1.60 8.01 -3.57
CA VAL A 115 -1.94 9.26 -2.90
C VAL A 115 -1.76 9.06 -1.40
N VAL A 116 -1.11 10.01 -0.73
CA VAL A 116 -0.88 9.99 0.72
C VAL A 116 -1.49 11.25 1.32
N ASN A 117 -2.44 11.09 2.25
CA ASN A 117 -3.16 12.20 2.89
C ASN A 117 -3.73 13.22 1.88
N GLY A 118 -4.30 12.73 0.78
CA GLY A 118 -4.83 13.57 -0.30
C GLY A 118 -3.79 14.20 -1.23
N GLN A 119 -2.49 13.95 -1.03
CA GLN A 119 -1.41 14.44 -1.89
C GLN A 119 -0.90 13.35 -2.82
N LEU A 120 -0.85 13.63 -4.13
CA LEU A 120 -0.28 12.71 -5.10
C LEU A 120 1.21 12.49 -4.80
N LEU A 121 1.56 11.24 -4.52
CA LEU A 121 2.95 10.82 -4.32
C LEU A 121 3.60 10.41 -5.64
N GLY A 122 2.86 9.72 -6.51
CA GLY A 122 3.35 9.31 -7.82
C GLY A 122 2.36 8.45 -8.59
N ASN A 123 2.59 8.33 -9.90
CA ASN A 123 1.84 7.48 -10.82
C ASN A 123 2.81 6.58 -11.58
N PHE A 124 2.68 5.26 -11.38
CA PHE A 124 3.66 4.28 -11.82
C PHE A 124 3.04 3.32 -12.82
N ARG A 125 3.75 3.03 -13.91
CA ARG A 125 3.32 1.99 -14.86
C ARG A 125 3.31 0.63 -14.17
N ARG A 126 2.30 -0.19 -14.42
CA ARG A 126 2.29 -1.60 -13.99
C ARG A 126 3.40 -2.35 -14.72
N ILE A 127 4.38 -2.82 -13.96
CA ILE A 127 5.51 -3.58 -14.48
C ILE A 127 5.12 -5.05 -14.71
N ALA A 128 4.24 -5.59 -13.88
CA ALA A 128 3.69 -6.93 -14.07
C ALA A 128 2.55 -6.93 -15.10
N GLN A 129 2.78 -7.54 -16.27
CA GLN A 129 1.78 -7.67 -17.35
C GLN A 129 0.62 -8.63 -17.02
N ARG A 130 0.72 -9.42 -15.96
CA ARG A 130 -0.36 -10.27 -15.48
C ARG A 130 -0.69 -9.91 -14.04
N PRO A 131 -1.96 -9.67 -13.73
CA PRO A 131 -2.37 -9.34 -12.38
C PRO A 131 -2.53 -10.64 -11.61
N THR A 132 -1.44 -11.17 -11.07
CA THR A 132 -1.50 -12.34 -10.16
C THR A 132 -1.70 -11.92 -8.70
N THR A 133 -1.92 -10.63 -8.46
CA THR A 133 -2.05 -10.07 -7.11
C THR A 133 -3.29 -10.61 -6.43
N GLN A 134 -3.05 -11.36 -5.37
CA GLN A 134 -4.08 -12.07 -4.63
C GLN A 134 -4.25 -11.52 -3.22
N TYR A 135 -3.27 -10.80 -2.69
CA TYR A 135 -3.29 -10.37 -1.29
C TYR A 135 -2.84 -8.93 -1.12
N LEU A 136 -3.56 -8.21 -0.26
CA LEU A 136 -3.08 -6.99 0.39
C LEU A 136 -2.48 -7.38 1.74
N GLY A 137 -1.25 -6.98 1.99
CA GLY A 137 -0.56 -7.16 3.28
C GLY A 137 -0.18 -5.83 3.90
N VAL A 138 -0.33 -5.71 5.21
CA VAL A 138 0.20 -4.57 5.97
C VAL A 138 1.02 -5.11 7.14
N THR A 139 2.26 -4.67 7.25
CA THR A 139 3.19 -5.02 8.33
C THR A 139 3.81 -3.75 8.89
N GLY A 140 4.29 -3.79 10.13
CA GLY A 140 4.96 -2.63 10.71
C GLY A 140 4.89 -2.63 12.23
N ASP A 141 5.86 -1.97 12.83
CA ASP A 141 5.98 -1.88 14.27
C ASP A 141 5.07 -0.77 14.80
N ARG A 142 4.36 -1.06 15.90
CA ARG A 142 3.57 -0.08 16.65
C ARG A 142 2.57 0.68 15.75
N LEU A 143 1.87 -0.07 14.90
CA LEU A 143 0.87 0.44 13.98
C LEU A 143 -0.53 0.01 14.43
N THR A 144 -1.43 0.98 14.61
CA THR A 144 -2.87 0.70 14.69
C THR A 144 -3.44 0.81 13.28
N LEU A 145 -4.02 -0.26 12.75
CA LEU A 145 -4.60 -0.28 11.41
C LEU A 145 -6.13 -0.26 11.48
N PHE A 146 -6.77 0.61 10.71
CA PHE A 146 -8.19 0.52 10.43
C PHE A 146 -8.40 -0.40 9.24
N ARG A 147 -9.47 -1.20 9.28
CA ARG A 147 -9.81 -2.15 8.22
C ARG A 147 -9.69 -1.48 6.83
N PRO A 148 -8.81 -1.98 5.94
CA PRO A 148 -8.71 -1.46 4.59
C PRO A 148 -10.04 -1.53 3.84
N GLU A 149 -10.29 -0.51 3.04
CA GLU A 149 -11.45 -0.42 2.15
C GLU A 149 -11.00 -0.70 0.72
N VAL A 150 -11.74 -1.54 0.01
CA VAL A 150 -11.47 -1.90 -1.37
C VAL A 150 -12.73 -1.63 -2.17
N GLU A 151 -12.66 -0.67 -3.08
CA GLU A 151 -13.71 -0.33 -4.02
C GLU A 151 -13.27 -0.73 -5.43
N ILE A 152 -14.17 -1.40 -6.16
CA ILE A 152 -13.86 -1.95 -7.47
C ILE A 152 -14.77 -1.29 -8.48
N TRP A 153 -14.15 -0.72 -9.50
CA TRP A 153 -14.83 -0.06 -10.60
C TRP A 153 -14.78 -1.00 -11.80
N PRO A 154 -15.94 -1.43 -12.34
CA PRO A 154 -15.93 -2.17 -13.59
C PRO A 154 -15.21 -1.33 -14.64
N ALA A 155 -14.41 -1.97 -15.50
CA ALA A 155 -13.81 -1.29 -16.64
C ALA A 155 -14.94 -0.57 -17.41
N GLU A 156 -14.77 0.73 -17.68
CA GLU A 156 -15.76 1.51 -18.45
C GLU A 156 -16.08 0.75 -19.74
N GLY A 157 -17.31 0.24 -19.88
CA GLY A 157 -17.74 -0.44 -21.11
C GLY A 157 -18.60 -1.70 -20.98
N VAL A 158 -18.95 -2.19 -19.79
CA VAL A 158 -19.99 -3.25 -19.68
C VAL A 158 -21.29 -2.67 -19.15
N PRO A 159 -22.28 -2.33 -20.00
CA PRO A 159 -23.64 -2.13 -19.54
C PRO A 159 -24.18 -3.49 -19.08
N GLY A 160 -24.21 -3.70 -17.77
CA GLY A 160 -24.79 -4.88 -17.16
C GLY A 160 -25.64 -4.46 -15.97
N HIS A 161 -26.95 -4.35 -16.19
CA HIS A 161 -27.93 -4.29 -15.12
C HIS A 161 -27.70 -5.44 -14.12
N VAL A 162 -27.76 -5.14 -12.83
CA VAL A 162 -28.07 -6.15 -11.82
C VAL A 162 -29.30 -5.65 -11.06
N ALA A 163 -30.40 -6.36 -11.28
CA ALA A 163 -31.61 -6.31 -10.46
C ALA A 163 -31.43 -7.17 -9.20
#